data_AF-A0A5Q4CA02-F1
#
_entry.id   AF-A0A5Q4CA02-F1
#
_cell.length_a   1.000
_cell.length_b   1.000
_cell.length_c   1.000
_cell.angle_alpha   90.00
_cell.angle_beta   90.00
_cell.angle_gamma   90.00
#
_symmetry.space_group_name_H-M   'P 1'
#
loop_
_entity.id
_entity.type
_entity.pdbx_description
1 polymer ?
#
loop_
_entity_poly.entity_id
_entity_poly.type
_entity_poly.pdbx_seq_one_letter_code
_entity_poly.pdbx_strand_id
1 'polypeptide(L)'
;MKHHSAGFSYYAKATSLTPEYYQTLLDHYWRRSGTTLYRPDQLHACCVHYTLRLDSTQFKPTRDQRQTINRFNKFLTGEAYTKEAARLHPLTREQARKRDSEFDLIERVHEAEYDSLHIPPEPAHVFTITLEHDDFTDEKYLVYENYQRVVHKEQPGEISRRGFQRFLCESPVERKTITTADGKEKRLGSFHQCYRLDGKLVAIGVLDLLPHCVSAVYFLYHESIHKYAPGKLGAIREIALARECGYRYWYPGFYIHTCPKMRYKMDYTPQYILDPEALTWDLVDKRVTDLLDKKQYLSLSKEKPDSPRNDGFKETAERTSGGNQLTGETPMNESNDDDVDTFLFNTGMPGVMSLDEIRSFDQMDHLKLRIDGSGVLFETGDLVAWQRQDVGASGSLKAGIAELVAALGPALVNDLVVDFWNPRL
;
A
#
# COMPACT_ATOMS: atom_id res chain seq x y z
N MET A 1 -32.92 15.82 -8.06
CA MET A 1 -31.75 15.21 -8.73
C MET A 1 -30.59 15.26 -7.77
N LYS A 2 -30.16 14.12 -7.23
CA LYS A 2 -28.92 14.04 -6.46
C LYS A 2 -27.79 14.00 -7.48
N HIS A 3 -26.99 15.07 -7.58
CA HIS A 3 -25.72 14.98 -8.29
C HIS A 3 -24.84 14.04 -7.49
N HIS A 4 -24.65 12.82 -7.98
CA HIS A 4 -23.51 12.01 -7.57
C HIS A 4 -22.28 12.75 -8.11
N SER A 5 -21.43 13.32 -7.23
CA SER A 5 -20.10 13.70 -7.69
C SER A 5 -19.38 12.39 -8.02
N ALA A 6 -19.01 12.22 -9.29
CA ALA A 6 -18.08 11.18 -9.66
C ALA A 6 -16.81 11.39 -8.84
N GLY A 7 -16.28 10.33 -8.21
CA GLY A 7 -15.00 10.41 -7.53
C GLY A 7 -13.92 10.45 -8.61
N PHE A 8 -13.08 11.48 -8.61
CA PHE A 8 -11.97 11.58 -9.55
C PHE A 8 -10.71 10.94 -8.96
N SER A 9 -9.88 10.35 -9.81
CA SER A 9 -8.51 9.97 -9.48
C SER A 9 -7.63 10.41 -10.62
N TYR A 10 -6.42 10.87 -10.29
CA TYR A 10 -5.43 11.20 -11.30
C TYR A 10 -4.59 9.95 -11.59
N TYR A 11 -4.47 9.60 -12.87
CA TYR A 11 -3.79 8.38 -13.29
C TYR A 11 -2.53 8.70 -14.08
N ALA A 12 -1.53 7.85 -13.93
CA ALA A 12 -0.34 7.86 -14.77
C ALA A 12 0.08 6.42 -15.08
N LYS A 13 0.77 6.21 -16.20
CA LYS A 13 1.35 4.90 -16.51
C LYS A 13 2.86 4.96 -16.32
N ALA A 14 3.40 4.03 -15.54
CA ALA A 14 4.83 3.94 -15.30
C ALA A 14 5.42 2.76 -16.07
N THR A 15 6.47 3.04 -16.84
CA THR A 15 7.27 2.00 -17.52
C THR A 15 8.37 1.47 -16.61
N SER A 16 9.01 2.35 -15.84
CA SER A 16 9.99 2.01 -14.81
C SER A 16 9.96 3.05 -13.68
N LEU A 17 10.23 2.61 -12.46
CA LEU A 17 10.37 3.42 -11.25
C LEU A 17 11.51 2.87 -10.40
N THR A 18 12.38 3.76 -9.93
CA THR A 18 13.29 3.39 -8.86
C THR A 18 12.51 3.24 -7.54
N PRO A 19 12.94 2.36 -6.62
CA PRO A 19 12.34 2.25 -5.29
C PRO A 19 12.29 3.58 -4.51
N GLU A 20 13.29 4.44 -4.70
CA GLU A 20 13.37 5.77 -4.08
C GLU A 20 12.28 6.70 -4.62
N TYR A 21 12.10 6.73 -5.94
CA TYR A 21 11.07 7.56 -6.57
C TYR A 21 9.67 7.10 -6.12
N TYR A 22 9.45 5.77 -6.08
CA TYR A 22 8.16 5.23 -5.65
C TYR A 22 7.89 5.43 -4.15
N GLN A 23 8.92 5.49 -3.30
CA GLN A 23 8.76 5.86 -1.88
C GLN A 23 8.15 7.25 -1.74
N THR A 24 8.69 8.24 -2.46
CA THR A 24 8.18 9.61 -2.43
C THR A 24 6.75 9.68 -2.98
N LEU A 25 6.45 8.91 -4.04
CA LEU A 25 5.09 8.77 -4.55
C LEU A 25 4.11 8.26 -3.47
N LEU A 26 4.46 7.20 -2.73
CA LEU A 26 3.62 6.69 -1.64
C LEU A 26 3.35 7.75 -0.57
N ASP A 27 4.37 8.55 -0.25
CA ASP A 27 4.32 9.66 0.70
C ASP A 27 3.55 10.88 0.15
N HIS A 28 3.18 10.86 -1.13
CA HIS A 28 2.39 11.87 -1.83
C HIS A 28 1.04 11.31 -2.33
N TYR A 29 0.49 10.31 -1.63
CA TYR A 29 -0.81 9.67 -1.92
C TYR A 29 -0.92 8.89 -3.23
N TRP A 30 0.17 8.67 -3.95
CA TRP A 30 0.15 7.80 -5.10
C TRP A 30 0.18 6.33 -4.67
N ARG A 31 -0.48 5.48 -5.45
CA ARG A 31 -0.42 4.01 -5.36
C ARG A 31 -0.29 3.43 -6.76
N ARG A 32 0.02 2.14 -6.84
CA ARG A 32 0.06 1.40 -8.10
C ARG A 32 -0.92 0.23 -8.10
N SER A 33 -1.42 -0.09 -9.29
CA SER A 33 -2.06 -1.35 -9.64
C SER A 33 -1.43 -1.83 -10.95
N GLY A 34 -0.61 -2.88 -10.85
CA GLY A 34 0.31 -3.20 -11.92
C GLY A 34 1.26 -2.04 -12.24
N THR A 35 1.29 -1.66 -13.52
CA THR A 35 2.02 -0.49 -14.08
C THR A 35 1.23 0.82 -14.07
N THR A 36 -0.01 0.80 -13.59
CA THR A 36 -0.85 2.01 -13.50
C THR A 36 -0.66 2.64 -12.13
N LEU A 37 -0.23 3.89 -12.10
CA LEU A 37 -0.22 4.73 -10.92
C LEU A 37 -1.53 5.49 -10.81
N TYR A 38 -2.00 5.70 -9.59
CA TYR A 38 -3.20 6.47 -9.32
C TYR A 38 -3.07 7.26 -8.01
N ARG A 39 -3.64 8.47 -8.01
CA ARG A 39 -3.77 9.34 -6.85
C ARG A 39 -5.25 9.73 -6.70
N PRO A 40 -5.97 9.22 -5.69
CA PRO A 40 -7.36 9.56 -5.47
C PRO A 40 -7.53 11.05 -5.15
N ASP A 41 -8.61 11.67 -5.65
CA ASP A 41 -9.05 12.98 -5.17
C ASP A 41 -9.85 12.81 -3.87
N GLN A 42 -9.17 13.03 -2.74
CA GLN A 42 -9.75 12.83 -1.42
C GLN A 42 -10.90 13.79 -1.13
N LEU A 43 -10.93 14.98 -1.73
CA LEU A 43 -11.94 15.99 -1.46
C LEU A 43 -13.28 15.63 -2.12
N HIS A 44 -13.22 15.06 -3.33
CA HIS A 44 -14.40 14.74 -4.13
C HIS A 44 -14.78 13.25 -4.12
N ALA A 45 -13.96 12.38 -3.50
CA ALA A 45 -14.28 10.97 -3.37
C ALA A 45 -15.51 10.73 -2.47
N CYS A 46 -16.38 9.80 -2.89
CA CYS A 46 -17.50 9.34 -2.06
C CYS A 46 -17.03 8.71 -0.74
N CYS A 47 -15.84 8.11 -0.76
CA CYS A 47 -15.15 7.49 0.34
C CYS A 47 -13.71 8.00 0.38
N VAL A 48 -13.34 8.71 1.44
CA VAL A 48 -12.03 9.39 1.51
C VAL A 48 -10.92 8.38 1.79
N HIS A 49 -9.89 8.40 0.93
CA HIS A 49 -8.72 7.55 1.03
C HIS A 49 -7.64 8.26 1.85
N TYR A 50 -7.26 7.68 2.99
CA TYR A 50 -6.13 8.13 3.79
C TYR A 50 -4.95 7.20 3.64
N THR A 51 -3.75 7.77 3.54
CA THR A 51 -2.52 6.98 3.61
C THR A 51 -2.15 6.80 5.07
N LEU A 52 -1.91 5.56 5.49
CA LEU A 52 -1.39 5.23 6.81
C LEU A 52 0.04 4.71 6.71
N ARG A 53 0.79 4.87 7.80
CA ARG A 53 2.03 4.13 8.06
C ARG A 53 2.19 3.82 9.54
N LEU A 54 2.85 2.71 9.83
CA LEU A 54 3.19 2.28 11.17
C LEU A 54 4.70 2.21 11.33
N ASP A 55 5.27 2.75 12.42
CA ASP A 55 6.68 2.53 12.77
C ASP A 55 6.85 1.14 13.39
N SER A 56 7.47 0.21 12.66
CA SER A 56 7.63 -1.20 13.02
C SER A 56 8.47 -1.41 14.27
N THR A 57 9.33 -0.43 14.62
CA THR A 57 10.16 -0.48 15.84
C THR A 57 9.35 -0.19 17.10
N GLN A 58 8.19 0.47 16.94
CA GLN A 58 7.29 0.85 18.04
C GLN A 58 6.04 -0.04 18.14
N PHE A 59 5.81 -0.92 17.15
CA PHE A 59 4.65 -1.79 17.13
C PHE A 59 4.58 -2.69 18.37
N LYS A 60 3.41 -2.70 18.99
CA LYS A 60 3.10 -3.61 20.10
C LYS A 60 1.84 -4.41 19.76
N PRO A 61 1.97 -5.73 19.53
CA PRO A 61 0.83 -6.56 19.22
C PRO A 61 -0.22 -6.53 20.34
N THR A 62 -1.49 -6.36 19.99
CA THR A 62 -2.61 -6.43 20.91
C THR A 62 -2.82 -7.85 21.44
N ARG A 63 -3.62 -8.02 22.50
CA ARG A 63 -3.93 -9.36 23.05
C ARG A 63 -4.46 -10.31 22.00
N ASP A 64 -5.38 -9.84 21.14
CA ASP A 64 -5.99 -10.64 20.08
C ASP A 64 -4.99 -10.99 18.96
N GLN A 65 -4.09 -10.07 18.60
CA GLN A 65 -2.99 -10.34 17.67
C GLN A 65 -2.04 -11.41 18.23
N ARG A 66 -1.63 -11.31 19.50
CA ARG A 66 -0.80 -12.31 20.20
C ARG A 66 -1.49 -13.68 20.25
N GLN A 67 -2.78 -13.72 20.56
CA GLN A 67 -3.56 -14.97 20.58
C GLN A 67 -3.68 -15.60 19.20
N THR A 68 -3.74 -14.79 18.14
CA THR A 68 -3.79 -15.29 16.76
C THR A 68 -2.47 -15.97 16.38
N ILE A 69 -1.33 -15.34 16.67
CA ILE A 69 0.01 -15.94 16.47
C ILE A 69 0.13 -17.25 17.26
N ASN A 70 -0.15 -17.22 18.57
CA ASN A 70 -0.02 -18.39 19.43
C ASN A 70 -0.89 -19.58 18.98
N ARG A 71 -2.11 -19.32 18.50
CA ARG A 71 -2.99 -20.37 17.97
C ARG A 71 -2.43 -20.98 16.69
N PHE A 72 -1.86 -20.16 15.81
CA PHE A 72 -1.26 -20.65 14.57
C PHE A 72 0.02 -21.44 14.87
N ASN A 73 0.91 -20.94 15.74
CA ASN A 73 2.11 -21.65 16.17
C ASN A 73 1.76 -23.01 16.80
N LYS A 74 0.72 -23.09 17.64
CA LYS A 74 0.24 -24.36 18.22
C LYS A 74 -0.28 -25.32 17.13
N PHE A 75 -0.95 -24.81 16.11
CA PHE A 75 -1.40 -25.63 14.98
C PHE A 75 -0.21 -26.22 14.22
N LEU A 76 0.79 -25.40 13.90
CA LEU A 76 1.97 -25.82 13.15
C LEU A 76 2.83 -26.84 13.90
N THR A 77 3.13 -26.56 15.17
CA THR A 77 3.96 -27.45 16.00
C THR A 77 3.19 -28.70 16.41
N GLY A 78 1.96 -28.57 16.89
CA GLY A 78 1.17 -29.67 17.42
C GLY A 78 1.61 -30.15 18.81
N GLU A 79 0.73 -30.92 19.46
CA GLU A 79 0.96 -31.36 20.85
C GLU A 79 2.09 -32.38 20.99
N ALA A 80 2.29 -33.24 19.97
CA ALA A 80 3.34 -34.24 19.97
C ALA A 80 4.73 -33.59 19.94
N TYR A 81 4.96 -32.67 18.99
CA TYR A 81 6.18 -31.86 18.95
C TYR A 81 6.38 -31.09 20.26
N THR A 82 5.36 -30.37 20.72
CA THR A 82 5.49 -29.49 21.90
C THR A 82 5.95 -30.27 23.14
N LYS A 83 5.38 -31.46 23.38
CA LYS A 83 5.74 -32.31 24.53
C LYS A 83 7.16 -32.86 24.41
N GLU A 84 7.51 -33.37 23.23
CA GLU A 84 8.78 -34.04 23.02
C GLU A 84 9.95 -33.05 22.87
N ALA A 85 9.73 -31.89 22.25
CA ALA A 85 10.69 -30.79 22.20
C ALA A 85 10.96 -30.22 23.60
N ALA A 86 9.95 -30.10 24.47
CA ALA A 86 10.17 -29.69 25.87
C ALA A 86 11.03 -30.69 26.66
N ARG A 87 11.05 -31.97 26.26
CA ARG A 87 11.86 -33.03 26.86
C ARG A 87 13.28 -33.05 26.30
N LEU A 88 13.43 -32.94 24.98
CA LEU A 88 14.71 -33.04 24.27
C LEU A 88 15.51 -31.72 24.29
N HIS A 89 14.81 -30.59 24.20
CA HIS A 89 15.36 -29.24 24.07
C HIS A 89 14.74 -28.31 25.11
N PRO A 90 14.91 -28.57 26.42
CA PRO A 90 14.27 -27.80 27.47
C PRO A 90 14.77 -26.35 27.48
N LEU A 91 13.85 -25.40 27.60
CA LEU A 91 14.19 -23.99 27.80
C LEU A 91 14.90 -23.81 29.16
N THR A 92 15.91 -22.96 29.19
CA THR A 92 16.49 -22.52 30.46
C THR A 92 15.46 -21.75 31.28
N ARG A 93 15.64 -21.69 32.60
CA ARG A 93 14.76 -20.90 33.49
C ARG A 93 14.64 -19.44 33.05
N GLU A 94 15.72 -18.87 32.51
CA GLU A 94 15.76 -17.51 32.01
C GLU A 94 14.95 -17.35 30.72
N GLN A 95 15.11 -18.28 29.76
CA GLN A 95 14.32 -18.30 28.52
C GLN A 95 12.83 -18.47 28.82
N ALA A 96 12.45 -19.40 29.70
CA ALA A 96 11.06 -19.58 30.12
C ALA A 96 10.48 -18.31 30.76
N ARG A 97 11.23 -17.69 31.68
CA ARG A 97 10.81 -16.42 32.31
C ARG A 97 10.64 -15.29 31.28
N LYS A 98 11.58 -15.13 30.35
CA LYS A 98 11.47 -14.15 29.26
C LYS A 98 10.20 -14.42 28.43
N ARG A 99 9.99 -15.67 28.03
CA ARG A 99 8.85 -16.09 27.21
C ARG A 99 7.49 -15.79 27.86
N ASP A 100 7.41 -15.92 29.19
CA ASP A 100 6.17 -15.69 29.95
C ASP A 100 5.92 -14.21 30.25
N SER A 101 6.98 -13.42 30.43
CA SER A 101 6.89 -12.00 30.81
C SER A 101 6.88 -11.05 29.62
N GLU A 102 7.48 -11.43 28.49
CA GLU A 102 7.69 -10.58 27.33
C GLU A 102 7.11 -11.22 26.06
N PHE A 103 6.46 -10.39 25.23
CA PHE A 103 6.09 -10.78 23.87
C PHE A 103 7.09 -10.17 22.88
N ASP A 104 8.18 -10.89 22.63
CA ASP A 104 9.10 -10.52 21.55
C ASP A 104 8.46 -10.84 20.21
N LEU A 105 8.16 -9.80 19.42
CA LEU A 105 7.49 -9.94 18.13
C LEU A 105 8.25 -10.86 17.18
N ILE A 106 9.57 -10.66 17.05
CA ILE A 106 10.39 -11.37 16.07
C ILE A 106 10.48 -12.83 16.48
N GLU A 107 10.83 -13.12 17.73
CA GLU A 107 10.88 -14.51 18.20
C GLU A 107 9.53 -15.23 18.01
N ARG A 108 8.39 -14.56 18.24
CA ARG A 108 7.07 -15.20 18.18
C ARG A 108 6.56 -15.44 16.76
N VAL A 109 6.91 -14.60 15.78
CA VAL A 109 6.51 -14.85 14.38
C VAL A 109 7.32 -15.96 13.74
N HIS A 110 8.59 -16.14 14.15
CA HIS A 110 9.46 -17.19 13.63
C HIS A 110 9.37 -18.52 14.39
N GLU A 111 8.83 -18.52 15.61
CA GLU A 111 8.82 -19.68 16.53
C GLU A 111 8.36 -21.01 15.90
N ALA A 112 7.45 -20.96 14.93
CA ALA A 112 6.89 -22.13 14.27
C ALA A 112 7.28 -22.27 12.78
N GLU A 113 8.16 -21.40 12.28
CA GLU A 113 8.78 -21.58 10.97
C GLU A 113 9.76 -22.75 11.04
N TYR A 114 9.76 -23.63 10.04
CA TYR A 114 10.50 -24.90 10.06
C TYR A 114 11.99 -24.73 10.36
N ASP A 115 12.63 -23.71 9.78
CA ASP A 115 14.06 -23.43 9.97
C ASP A 115 14.42 -22.96 11.40
N SER A 116 13.42 -22.57 12.21
CA SER A 116 13.59 -22.16 13.60
C SER A 116 13.32 -23.29 14.60
N LEU A 117 12.82 -24.44 14.15
CA LEU A 117 12.46 -25.56 15.00
C LEU A 117 13.67 -26.47 15.29
N HIS A 118 13.73 -27.00 16.50
CA HIS A 118 14.67 -28.07 16.84
C HIS A 118 14.08 -29.41 16.40
N ILE A 119 14.77 -30.11 15.50
CA ILE A 119 14.35 -31.39 14.92
C ILE A 119 15.46 -32.44 15.16
N PRO A 120 15.14 -33.65 15.65
CA PRO A 120 13.81 -34.16 16.05
C PRO A 120 13.27 -33.52 17.35
N PRO A 121 11.94 -33.59 17.61
CA PRO A 121 10.88 -34.30 16.86
C PRO A 121 10.36 -33.53 15.64
N GLU A 122 9.55 -34.18 14.79
CA GLU A 122 8.89 -33.53 13.65
C GLU A 122 7.67 -32.70 14.11
N PRO A 123 7.45 -31.50 13.54
CA PRO A 123 6.24 -30.71 13.79
C PRO A 123 5.01 -31.35 13.13
N ALA A 124 3.81 -30.93 13.56
CA ALA A 124 2.56 -31.36 12.93
C ALA A 124 2.45 -30.88 11.47
N HIS A 125 3.02 -29.72 11.16
CA HIS A 125 3.08 -29.15 9.81
C HIS A 125 4.42 -28.48 9.55
N VAL A 126 4.91 -28.61 8.32
CA VAL A 126 6.09 -27.86 7.83
C VAL A 126 5.62 -26.51 7.31
N PHE A 127 6.06 -25.43 7.94
CA PHE A 127 5.71 -24.08 7.53
C PHE A 127 6.94 -23.28 7.15
N THR A 128 6.94 -22.74 5.93
CA THR A 128 8.05 -21.93 5.41
C THR A 128 7.53 -20.65 4.77
N ILE A 129 8.31 -19.59 4.90
CA ILE A 129 8.03 -18.29 4.29
C ILE A 129 9.24 -17.90 3.44
N THR A 130 9.01 -17.60 2.17
CA THR A 130 10.05 -17.19 1.23
C THR A 130 9.72 -15.83 0.61
N LEU A 131 10.74 -15.03 0.32
CA LEU A 131 10.60 -13.78 -0.43
C LEU A 131 11.03 -14.01 -1.89
N GLU A 132 10.04 -14.20 -2.75
CA GLU A 132 10.17 -14.54 -4.15
C GLU A 132 9.92 -13.34 -5.05
N HIS A 133 10.32 -13.45 -6.32
CA HIS A 133 9.92 -12.48 -7.33
C HIS A 133 8.40 -12.43 -7.49
N ASP A 134 7.88 -11.28 -7.88
CA ASP A 134 6.46 -11.06 -8.20
C ASP A 134 6.03 -11.72 -9.52
N ASP A 135 6.93 -12.40 -10.22
CA ASP A 135 6.67 -13.10 -11.48
C ASP A 135 5.47 -14.08 -11.37
N PHE A 136 4.72 -14.18 -12.47
CA PHE A 136 3.59 -15.10 -12.61
C PHE A 136 4.04 -16.55 -12.48
N THR A 137 3.30 -17.34 -11.70
CA THR A 137 3.39 -18.81 -11.73
C THR A 137 2.00 -19.42 -11.61
N ASP A 138 1.85 -20.66 -12.09
CA ASP A 138 0.61 -21.44 -11.92
C ASP A 138 0.25 -21.61 -10.44
N GLU A 139 1.25 -21.92 -9.59
CA GLU A 139 1.05 -22.09 -8.15
C GLU A 139 0.47 -20.81 -7.51
N LYS A 140 1.01 -19.63 -7.84
CA LYS A 140 0.53 -18.35 -7.31
C LYS A 140 -0.87 -18.00 -7.83
N TYR A 141 -1.12 -18.26 -9.11
CA TYR A 141 -2.43 -18.05 -9.71
C TYR A 141 -3.53 -18.89 -9.04
N LEU A 142 -3.25 -20.14 -8.66
CA LEU A 142 -4.23 -20.98 -7.97
C LEU A 142 -4.64 -20.42 -6.60
N VAL A 143 -3.72 -19.77 -5.87
CA VAL A 143 -4.08 -19.10 -4.61
C VAL A 143 -4.92 -17.85 -4.90
N TYR A 144 -4.57 -17.07 -5.93
CA TYR A 144 -5.34 -15.91 -6.37
C TYR A 144 -6.77 -16.30 -6.79
N GLU A 145 -6.93 -17.31 -7.64
CA GLU A 145 -8.25 -17.80 -8.08
C GLU A 145 -9.10 -18.25 -6.91
N ASN A 146 -8.52 -19.04 -6.01
CA ASN A 146 -9.21 -19.50 -4.80
C ASN A 146 -9.69 -18.31 -3.96
N TYR A 147 -8.80 -17.32 -3.75
CA TYR A 147 -9.11 -16.14 -2.98
C TYR A 147 -10.24 -15.31 -3.62
N GLN A 148 -10.20 -15.07 -4.93
CA GLN A 148 -11.24 -14.31 -5.62
C GLN A 148 -12.60 -15.00 -5.54
N ARG A 149 -12.65 -16.32 -5.78
CA ARG A 149 -13.88 -17.10 -5.70
C ARG A 149 -14.45 -17.16 -4.27
N VAL A 150 -13.59 -17.36 -3.27
CA VAL A 150 -14.04 -17.63 -1.89
C VAL A 150 -14.27 -16.34 -1.09
N VAL A 151 -13.38 -15.36 -1.22
CA VAL A 151 -13.41 -14.12 -0.42
C VAL A 151 -14.20 -13.02 -1.12
N HIS A 152 -13.95 -12.82 -2.42
CA HIS A 152 -14.63 -11.77 -3.21
C HIS A 152 -15.90 -12.24 -3.93
N LYS A 153 -16.12 -13.55 -4.01
CA LYS A 153 -17.31 -14.14 -4.66
C LYS A 153 -17.42 -13.79 -6.15
N GLU A 154 -16.29 -13.52 -6.80
CA GLU A 154 -16.21 -13.29 -8.25
C GLU A 154 -16.59 -14.56 -9.02
N GLN A 155 -17.20 -14.37 -10.19
CA GLN A 155 -17.58 -15.47 -11.06
C GLN A 155 -16.36 -16.01 -11.83
N PRO A 156 -16.33 -17.30 -12.22
CA PRO A 156 -15.17 -17.88 -12.92
C PRO A 156 -14.75 -17.15 -14.21
N GLY A 157 -15.67 -16.46 -14.89
CA GLY A 157 -15.37 -15.67 -16.09
C GLY A 157 -14.66 -14.34 -15.82
N GLU A 158 -14.70 -13.84 -14.58
CA GLU A 158 -14.07 -12.58 -14.15
C GLU A 158 -12.64 -12.83 -13.65
N ILE A 159 -12.36 -14.05 -13.21
CA ILE A 159 -11.06 -14.46 -12.68
C ILE A 159 -10.18 -14.96 -13.82
N SER A 160 -9.20 -14.15 -14.22
CA SER A 160 -8.30 -14.48 -15.33
C SER A 160 -6.82 -14.46 -14.95
N ARG A 161 -6.05 -15.34 -15.60
CA ARG A 161 -4.57 -15.38 -15.49
C ARG A 161 -3.94 -14.05 -15.88
N ARG A 162 -4.43 -13.44 -16.96
CA ARG A 162 -3.97 -12.13 -17.44
C ARG A 162 -4.28 -11.02 -16.45
N GLY A 163 -5.46 -11.06 -15.81
CA GLY A 163 -5.80 -10.16 -14.71
C GLY A 163 -4.80 -10.28 -13.57
N PHE A 164 -4.60 -11.50 -13.05
CA PHE A 164 -3.60 -11.75 -11.99
C PHE A 164 -2.21 -11.21 -12.36
N GLN A 165 -1.74 -11.53 -13.57
CA GLN A 165 -0.45 -11.08 -14.05
C GLN A 165 -0.36 -9.54 -14.10
N ARG A 166 -1.31 -8.89 -14.78
CA ARG A 166 -1.35 -7.44 -14.94
C ARG A 166 -1.38 -6.70 -13.61
N PHE A 167 -2.14 -7.19 -12.65
CA PHE A 167 -2.41 -6.46 -11.41
C PHE A 167 -1.39 -6.73 -10.31
N LEU A 168 -0.95 -7.99 -10.17
CA LEU A 168 -0.17 -8.43 -9.03
C LEU A 168 1.24 -8.92 -9.40
N CYS A 169 1.53 -9.20 -10.67
CA CYS A 169 2.85 -9.68 -11.09
C CYS A 169 3.67 -8.68 -11.91
N GLU A 170 3.01 -7.74 -12.58
CA GLU A 170 3.67 -6.71 -13.38
C GLU A 170 3.89 -5.46 -12.52
N SER A 171 5.13 -5.17 -12.15
CA SER A 171 5.47 -3.97 -11.40
C SER A 171 6.43 -3.08 -12.17
N PRO A 172 6.23 -1.74 -12.17
CA PRO A 172 7.22 -0.80 -12.68
C PRO A 172 8.38 -0.59 -11.69
N VAL A 173 8.28 -1.05 -10.43
CA VAL A 173 9.29 -0.79 -9.41
C VAL A 173 10.48 -1.74 -9.57
N GLU A 174 11.65 -1.18 -9.88
CA GLU A 174 12.86 -1.93 -10.15
C GLU A 174 13.36 -2.71 -8.92
N ARG A 175 13.72 -3.98 -9.14
CA ARG A 175 14.33 -4.82 -8.11
C ARG A 175 15.83 -4.58 -8.03
N LYS A 176 16.34 -4.30 -6.83
CA LYS A 176 17.79 -4.16 -6.57
C LYS A 176 18.14 -4.57 -5.14
N THR A 177 19.40 -4.89 -4.90
CA THR A 177 19.93 -5.10 -3.55
C THR A 177 20.92 -3.99 -3.24
N ILE A 178 20.75 -3.34 -2.09
CA ILE A 178 21.68 -2.33 -1.60
C ILE A 178 22.39 -2.84 -0.35
N THR A 179 23.60 -2.33 -0.09
CA THR A 179 24.29 -2.53 1.18
C THR A 179 24.00 -1.34 2.08
N THR A 180 23.45 -1.58 3.27
CA THR A 180 23.17 -0.54 4.27
C THR A 180 24.46 -0.09 4.96
N ALA A 181 24.38 1.02 5.70
CA ALA A 181 25.53 1.57 6.43
C ALA A 181 26.13 0.60 7.47
N ASP A 182 25.34 -0.34 8.00
CA ASP A 182 25.78 -1.41 8.89
C ASP A 182 26.27 -2.67 8.16
N GLY A 183 26.46 -2.59 6.83
CA GLY A 183 27.02 -3.67 6.00
C GLY A 183 26.04 -4.79 5.66
N LYS A 184 24.75 -4.65 5.96
CA LYS A 184 23.74 -5.66 5.66
C LYS A 184 23.17 -5.46 4.25
N GLU A 185 22.78 -6.56 3.62
CA GLU A 185 22.03 -6.50 2.38
C GLU A 185 20.57 -6.15 2.64
N LYS A 186 20.02 -5.25 1.83
CA LYS A 186 18.61 -4.85 1.85
C LYS A 186 18.05 -4.91 0.44
N ARG A 187 17.02 -5.73 0.24
CA ARG A 187 16.35 -5.90 -1.05
C ARG A 187 15.34 -4.77 -1.25
N LEU A 188 15.28 -4.22 -2.44
CA LEU A 188 14.32 -3.20 -2.83
C LEU A 188 13.60 -3.63 -4.12
N GLY A 189 12.38 -3.13 -4.33
CA GLY A 189 11.52 -3.47 -5.45
C GLY A 189 10.31 -4.32 -5.03
N SER A 190 9.62 -4.87 -6.02
CA SER A 190 8.40 -5.66 -5.82
C SER A 190 8.69 -7.14 -5.63
N PHE A 191 8.00 -7.77 -4.68
CA PHE A 191 8.19 -9.17 -4.32
C PHE A 191 6.89 -9.82 -3.87
N HIS A 192 6.85 -11.15 -3.96
CA HIS A 192 5.84 -11.99 -3.33
C HIS A 192 6.44 -12.66 -2.08
N GLN A 193 5.87 -12.36 -0.91
CA GLN A 193 6.12 -13.14 0.28
C GLN A 193 5.20 -14.37 0.27
N CYS A 194 5.79 -15.52 -0.03
CA CYS A 194 5.10 -16.78 -0.25
C CYS A 194 5.08 -17.62 1.03
N TYR A 195 3.88 -18.01 1.48
CA TYR A 195 3.66 -18.79 2.70
C TYR A 195 3.29 -20.22 2.31
N ARG A 196 4.13 -21.21 2.66
CA ARG A 196 3.90 -22.62 2.34
C ARG A 196 3.62 -23.44 3.58
N LEU A 197 2.60 -24.28 3.50
CA LEU A 197 2.20 -25.24 4.52
C LEU A 197 2.27 -26.65 3.91
N ASP A 198 3.10 -27.51 4.47
CA ASP A 198 3.38 -28.87 3.98
C ASP A 198 3.74 -28.88 2.48
N GLY A 199 4.58 -27.91 2.09
CA GLY A 199 5.04 -27.72 0.70
C GLY A 199 4.02 -27.08 -0.24
N LYS A 200 2.79 -26.77 0.20
CA LYS A 200 1.76 -26.12 -0.62
C LYS A 200 1.70 -24.61 -0.34
N LEU A 201 1.72 -23.78 -1.37
CA LEU A 201 1.48 -22.34 -1.23
C LEU A 201 0.03 -22.07 -0.77
N VAL A 202 -0.10 -21.40 0.37
CA VAL A 202 -1.39 -21.12 1.03
C VAL A 202 -1.66 -19.64 1.26
N ALA A 203 -0.65 -18.77 1.14
CA ALA A 203 -0.86 -17.32 1.11
C ALA A 203 0.27 -16.61 0.36
N ILE A 204 -0.02 -15.40 -0.10
CA ILE A 204 0.92 -14.50 -0.77
C ILE A 204 0.68 -13.08 -0.25
N GLY A 205 1.72 -12.47 0.31
CA GLY A 205 1.80 -11.02 0.47
C GLY A 205 2.46 -10.41 -0.77
N VAL A 206 1.77 -9.51 -1.46
CA VAL A 206 2.31 -8.73 -2.58
C VAL A 206 2.87 -7.44 -1.98
N LEU A 207 4.20 -7.29 -2.03
CA LEU A 207 4.92 -6.28 -1.29
C LEU A 207 5.77 -5.41 -2.21
N ASP A 208 5.79 -4.11 -1.93
CA ASP A 208 6.85 -3.22 -2.39
C ASP A 208 7.81 -2.94 -1.23
N LEU A 209 9.05 -3.37 -1.39
CA LEU A 209 10.13 -3.11 -0.44
C LEU A 209 10.87 -1.86 -0.90
N LEU A 210 10.68 -0.76 -0.17
CA LEU A 210 11.19 0.57 -0.53
C LEU A 210 12.21 1.04 0.51
N PRO A 211 13.00 2.09 0.27
CA PRO A 211 14.06 2.51 1.18
C PRO A 211 13.61 2.66 2.64
N HIS A 212 12.37 3.09 2.88
CA HIS A 212 11.85 3.35 4.22
C HIS A 212 10.53 2.64 4.53
N CYS A 213 10.08 1.69 3.70
CA CYS A 213 8.90 0.92 4.07
C CYS A 213 8.80 -0.47 3.43
N VAL A 214 8.03 -1.32 4.09
CA VAL A 214 7.32 -2.45 3.47
C VAL A 214 5.90 -1.95 3.17
N SER A 215 5.57 -1.83 1.88
CA SER A 215 4.22 -1.46 1.44
C SER A 215 3.43 -2.71 1.05
N ALA A 216 2.35 -2.96 1.78
CA ALA A 216 1.43 -4.05 1.54
C ALA A 216 0.48 -3.66 0.39
N VAL A 217 0.79 -4.15 -0.81
CA VAL A 217 -0.01 -3.89 -2.02
C VAL A 217 -1.27 -4.75 -1.98
N TYR A 218 -1.11 -6.04 -1.70
CA TYR A 218 -2.22 -6.98 -1.62
C TYR A 218 -1.87 -8.18 -0.75
N PHE A 219 -2.87 -8.83 -0.15
CA PHE A 219 -2.66 -10.07 0.59
C PHE A 219 -3.76 -11.07 0.24
N LEU A 220 -3.36 -12.20 -0.34
CA LEU A 220 -4.27 -13.25 -0.78
C LEU A 220 -3.92 -14.58 -0.10
N TYR A 221 -4.93 -15.41 0.14
CA TYR A 221 -4.76 -16.67 0.84
C TYR A 221 -5.77 -17.72 0.37
N HIS A 222 -5.36 -18.98 0.52
CA HIS A 222 -6.19 -20.13 0.23
C HIS A 222 -7.17 -20.40 1.40
N GLU A 223 -8.37 -20.86 1.08
CA GLU A 223 -9.43 -21.13 2.06
C GLU A 223 -9.04 -22.11 3.17
N SER A 224 -8.07 -22.99 2.90
CA SER A 224 -7.54 -23.99 3.86
C SER A 224 -7.02 -23.39 5.16
N ILE A 225 -6.56 -22.14 5.13
CA ILE A 225 -6.03 -21.44 6.32
C ILE A 225 -6.96 -20.35 6.85
N HIS A 226 -8.15 -20.17 6.26
CA HIS A 226 -9.06 -19.07 6.59
C HIS A 226 -9.39 -18.98 8.10
N LYS A 227 -9.58 -20.14 8.75
CA LYS A 227 -9.88 -20.26 10.19
C LYS A 227 -8.79 -19.71 11.12
N TYR A 228 -7.59 -19.42 10.62
CA TYR A 228 -6.46 -18.90 11.38
C TYR A 228 -6.24 -17.39 11.24
N ALA A 229 -7.18 -16.68 10.60
CA ALA A 229 -7.09 -15.23 10.36
C ALA A 229 -5.81 -14.82 9.60
N PRO A 230 -5.57 -15.37 8.39
CA PRO A 230 -4.32 -15.20 7.64
C PRO A 230 -3.99 -13.74 7.34
N GLY A 231 -4.97 -12.86 7.09
CA GLY A 231 -4.69 -11.43 6.89
C GLY A 231 -4.04 -10.76 8.12
N LYS A 232 -4.41 -11.19 9.34
CA LYS A 232 -3.80 -10.67 10.57
C LYS A 232 -2.38 -11.21 10.75
N LEU A 233 -2.17 -12.49 10.46
CA LEU A 233 -0.84 -13.12 10.47
C LEU A 233 0.09 -12.46 9.45
N GLY A 234 -0.40 -12.23 8.23
CA GLY A 234 0.32 -11.53 7.15
C GLY A 234 0.78 -10.14 7.56
N ALA A 235 -0.15 -9.29 8.03
CA ALA A 235 0.20 -7.94 8.49
C ALA A 235 1.26 -7.94 9.62
N ILE A 236 1.14 -8.85 10.60
CA ILE A 236 2.12 -8.96 11.69
C ILE A 236 3.49 -9.41 11.12
N ARG A 237 3.51 -10.35 10.17
CA ARG A 237 4.74 -10.83 9.55
C ARG A 237 5.41 -9.76 8.68
N GLU A 238 4.64 -8.95 7.97
CA GLU A 238 5.12 -7.80 7.20
C GLU A 238 5.69 -6.71 8.10
N ILE A 239 5.05 -6.43 9.24
CA ILE A 239 5.61 -5.50 10.25
C ILE A 239 6.91 -6.07 10.84
N ALA A 240 6.97 -7.37 11.11
CA ALA A 240 8.21 -8.02 11.54
C ALA A 240 9.31 -7.88 10.48
N LEU A 241 9.00 -8.18 9.20
CA LEU A 241 9.92 -7.98 8.07
C LEU A 241 10.43 -6.54 8.01
N ALA A 242 9.54 -5.55 8.18
CA ALA A 242 9.89 -4.14 8.19
C ALA A 242 10.91 -3.79 9.30
N ARG A 243 10.80 -4.44 10.46
CA ARG A 243 11.68 -4.25 11.61
C ARG A 243 13.02 -4.98 11.43
N GLU A 244 12.98 -6.24 11.00
CA GLU A 244 14.17 -7.10 10.84
C GLU A 244 15.13 -6.56 9.78
N CYS A 245 14.59 -6.13 8.64
CA CYS A 245 15.36 -5.67 7.50
C CYS A 245 15.59 -4.15 7.48
N GLY A 246 15.25 -3.44 8.56
CA GLY A 246 15.52 -2.01 8.69
C GLY A 246 14.77 -1.14 7.67
N TYR A 247 13.55 -1.54 7.28
CA TYR A 247 12.67 -0.68 6.49
C TYR A 247 12.03 0.41 7.34
N ARG A 248 11.88 0.21 8.66
CA ARG A 248 11.25 1.12 9.64
C ARG A 248 9.74 1.22 9.52
N TYR A 249 9.16 1.47 8.35
CA TYR A 249 7.70 1.64 8.26
C TYR A 249 7.00 0.45 7.59
N TRP A 250 5.76 0.20 8.01
CA TRP A 250 4.81 -0.65 7.31
C TRP A 250 3.65 0.20 6.80
N TYR A 251 3.36 0.11 5.50
CA TYR A 251 2.29 0.86 4.83
C TYR A 251 1.19 -0.13 4.47
N PRO A 252 0.03 -0.10 5.15
CA PRO A 252 -1.04 -1.08 4.93
C PRO A 252 -1.92 -0.79 3.70
N GLY A 253 -1.46 0.04 2.76
CA GLY A 253 -2.29 0.60 1.68
C GLY A 253 -3.20 1.74 2.15
N PHE A 254 -4.24 2.06 1.36
CA PHE A 254 -5.19 3.11 1.75
C PHE A 254 -6.05 2.69 2.94
N TYR A 255 -6.57 3.67 3.65
CA TYR A 255 -7.52 3.53 4.73
C TYR A 255 -8.75 4.39 4.45
N ILE A 256 -9.91 3.75 4.38
CA ILE A 256 -11.19 4.44 4.26
C ILE A 256 -11.90 4.30 5.60
N HIS A 257 -12.02 5.41 6.32
CA HIS A 257 -12.57 5.41 7.68
C HIS A 257 -14.02 4.94 7.74
N THR A 258 -14.82 5.25 6.72
CA THR A 258 -16.22 4.83 6.63
C THR A 258 -16.39 3.37 6.22
N CYS A 259 -15.33 2.68 5.77
CA CYS A 259 -15.38 1.29 5.32
C CYS A 259 -15.11 0.31 6.48
N PRO A 260 -16.11 -0.50 6.93
CA PRO A 260 -15.91 -1.43 8.04
C PRO A 260 -14.81 -2.46 7.79
N LYS A 261 -14.63 -2.88 6.53
CA LYS A 261 -13.59 -3.86 6.13
C LYS A 261 -12.17 -3.30 6.21
N MET A 262 -12.01 -1.98 6.34
CA MET A 262 -10.70 -1.33 6.43
C MET A 262 -10.40 -0.81 7.83
N ARG A 263 -11.39 -0.81 8.75
CA ARG A 263 -11.23 -0.39 10.14
C ARG A 263 -10.10 -1.12 10.87
N TYR A 264 -9.88 -2.40 10.54
CA TYR A 264 -8.82 -3.22 11.16
C TYR A 264 -7.40 -2.63 11.01
N LYS A 265 -7.13 -1.81 9.98
CA LYS A 265 -5.80 -1.21 9.76
C LYS A 265 -5.41 -0.28 10.93
N MET A 266 -6.38 0.32 11.60
CA MET A 266 -6.17 1.15 12.80
C MET A 266 -5.83 0.35 14.06
N ASP A 267 -6.06 -0.97 14.07
CA ASP A 267 -5.78 -1.83 15.23
C ASP A 267 -4.29 -2.14 15.42
N TYR A 268 -3.45 -1.70 14.47
CA TYR A 268 -2.00 -1.84 14.53
C TYR A 268 -1.41 -0.51 14.97
N THR A 269 -0.92 -0.41 16.20
CA THR A 269 -0.50 0.88 16.78
C THR A 269 1.00 0.91 17.12
N PRO A 270 1.67 2.07 17.02
CA PRO A 270 1.11 3.37 16.63
C PRO A 270 0.95 3.52 15.11
N GLN A 271 -0.18 4.09 14.66
CA GLN A 271 -0.37 4.53 13.27
C GLN A 271 -0.08 6.02 13.14
N TYR A 272 0.40 6.39 11.97
CA TYR A 272 0.46 7.77 11.48
C TYR A 272 -0.41 7.89 10.24
N ILE A 273 -1.13 9.01 10.13
CA ILE A 273 -1.96 9.35 8.99
C ILE A 273 -1.29 10.49 8.23
N LEU A 274 -1.26 10.40 6.90
CA LEU A 274 -0.80 11.47 6.04
C LEU A 274 -1.91 12.53 5.95
N ASP A 275 -1.57 13.81 6.06
CA ASP A 275 -2.49 14.91 5.81
C ASP A 275 -2.68 15.09 4.29
N PRO A 276 -3.91 15.07 3.76
CA PRO A 276 -4.16 15.16 2.32
C PRO A 276 -3.74 16.49 1.69
N GLU A 277 -3.59 17.56 2.47
CA GLU A 277 -3.25 18.89 1.97
C GLU A 277 -1.80 19.25 2.20
N ALA A 278 -1.33 19.12 3.44
CA ALA A 278 0.02 19.49 3.82
C ALA A 278 1.05 18.40 3.49
N LEU A 279 0.62 17.17 3.19
CA LEU A 279 1.48 16.00 2.98
C LEU A 279 2.43 15.74 4.17
N THR A 280 1.97 16.08 5.38
CA THR A 280 2.69 15.84 6.64
C THR A 280 2.10 14.66 7.38
N TRP A 281 2.92 13.99 8.20
CA TRP A 281 2.49 12.82 8.96
C TRP A 281 2.11 13.18 10.39
N ASP A 282 0.90 12.80 10.80
CA ASP A 282 0.37 13.01 12.14
C ASP A 282 0.12 11.69 12.85
N LEU A 283 0.38 11.64 14.16
CA LEU A 283 0.05 10.48 14.98
C LEU A 283 -1.46 10.29 15.07
N VAL A 284 -1.95 9.07 14.81
CA VAL A 284 -3.36 8.73 15.01
C VAL A 284 -3.60 8.48 16.50
N ASP A 285 -3.98 9.54 17.21
CA ASP A 285 -4.45 9.49 18.58
C ASP A 285 -5.99 9.52 18.65
N LYS A 286 -6.52 9.57 19.87
CA LYS A 286 -7.96 9.66 20.10
C LYS A 286 -8.59 10.91 19.48
N ARG A 287 -7.87 12.04 19.45
CA ARG A 287 -8.37 13.29 18.85
C ARG A 287 -8.57 13.10 17.35
N VAL A 288 -7.59 12.49 16.67
CA VAL A 288 -7.68 12.20 15.24
C VAL A 288 -8.83 11.23 14.95
N THR A 289 -8.99 10.15 15.72
CA THR A 289 -10.12 9.23 15.53
C THR A 289 -11.47 9.90 15.76
N ASP A 290 -11.59 10.73 16.79
CA ASP A 290 -12.83 11.46 17.10
C ASP A 290 -13.18 12.50 16.01
N LEU A 291 -12.18 13.03 15.30
CA LEU A 291 -12.38 13.93 14.16
C LEU A 291 -12.81 13.14 12.91
N LEU A 292 -12.16 12.01 12.63
CA LEU A 292 -12.53 11.12 11.53
C LEU A 292 -13.96 10.59 11.66
N ASP A 293 -14.43 10.30 12.88
CA ASP A 293 -15.81 9.84 13.11
C ASP A 293 -16.85 10.95 12.86
N LYS A 294 -16.45 12.23 12.91
CA LYS A 294 -17.34 13.40 12.75
C LYS A 294 -17.27 14.05 11.38
N LYS A 295 -16.17 13.89 10.65
CA LYS A 295 -15.90 14.58 9.39
C LYS A 295 -15.76 13.59 8.25
N GLN A 296 -16.43 13.88 7.13
CA GLN A 296 -16.27 13.10 5.91
C GLN A 296 -14.83 13.21 5.36
N TYR A 297 -14.30 14.42 5.33
CA TYR A 297 -12.94 14.76 4.91
C TYR A 297 -12.20 15.47 6.05
N LEU A 298 -10.96 15.08 6.30
CA LEU A 298 -10.11 15.59 7.37
C LEU A 298 -8.74 15.97 6.82
N SER A 299 -8.39 17.24 6.98
CA SER A 299 -7.01 17.73 6.90
C SER A 299 -6.69 18.34 8.27
N LEU A 300 -5.80 17.70 9.00
CA LEU A 300 -5.33 18.12 10.32
C LEU A 300 -4.61 19.47 10.26
N SER A 301 -3.93 19.77 9.15
CA SER A 301 -3.31 21.09 8.92
C SER A 301 -4.32 22.23 8.84
N LYS A 302 -5.56 21.94 8.42
CA LYS A 302 -6.69 22.89 8.43
C LYS A 302 -7.47 22.92 9.74
N GLU A 303 -7.26 21.96 10.63
CA GLU A 303 -7.89 21.98 11.94
C GLU A 303 -7.22 23.06 12.80
N LYS A 304 -7.94 24.17 13.04
CA LYS A 304 -7.46 25.20 13.96
C LYS A 304 -7.24 24.58 15.35
N PRO A 305 -6.10 24.82 16.03
CA PRO A 305 -5.98 24.52 17.44
C PRO A 305 -6.99 25.39 18.21
N ASP A 306 -8.05 24.74 18.73
CA ASP A 306 -9.14 25.28 19.54
C ASP A 306 -9.61 26.72 19.23
N SER A 307 -10.61 26.83 18.34
CA SER A 307 -11.55 27.97 18.36
C SER A 307 -12.87 27.49 18.98
N PRO A 308 -13.51 28.29 19.87
CA PRO A 308 -14.74 27.87 20.53
C PRO A 308 -15.84 27.62 19.50
N ARG A 309 -16.56 26.51 19.71
CA ARG A 309 -17.67 26.06 18.85
C ARG A 309 -18.65 27.19 18.62
N ASN A 310 -18.80 27.61 17.36
CA ASN A 310 -19.92 28.42 16.92
C ASN A 310 -20.92 27.45 16.28
N ASP A 311 -21.92 27.04 17.07
CA ASP A 311 -23.07 26.27 16.59
C ASP A 311 -23.82 27.12 15.55
N GLY A 312 -23.81 26.67 14.30
CA GLY A 312 -24.39 27.48 13.24
C GLY A 312 -24.47 26.88 11.85
N PHE A 313 -24.61 25.56 11.70
CA PHE A 313 -25.12 25.00 10.44
C PHE A 313 -26.11 23.85 10.72
N LYS A 314 -27.36 24.07 10.31
CA LYS A 314 -28.44 23.08 10.39
C LYS A 314 -28.20 21.99 9.34
N GLU A 315 -27.83 20.81 9.80
CA GLU A 315 -27.97 19.56 9.06
C GLU A 315 -29.44 19.12 9.07
N THR A 316 -30.04 19.00 7.89
CA THR A 316 -31.25 18.18 7.70
C THR A 316 -30.82 16.87 7.05
N ALA A 317 -30.60 15.86 7.89
CA ALA A 317 -30.31 14.49 7.47
C ALA A 317 -31.63 13.69 7.39
N GLU A 318 -32.08 13.37 6.18
CA GLU A 318 -33.00 12.25 5.97
C GLU A 318 -32.19 10.97 5.74
N ARG A 319 -32.29 10.07 6.72
CA ARG A 319 -31.76 8.71 6.66
C ARG A 319 -32.61 7.87 5.71
N THR A 320 -32.01 7.36 4.65
CA THR A 320 -32.47 6.13 3.99
C THR A 320 -31.33 5.14 3.94
N SER A 321 -31.51 4.08 4.72
CA SER A 321 -30.70 2.87 4.78
C SER A 321 -30.78 2.10 3.45
N GLY A 322 -29.68 2.09 2.69
CA GLY A 322 -29.44 1.17 1.58
C GLY A 322 -28.03 0.61 1.73
N GLY A 323 -27.92 -0.61 2.26
CA GLY A 323 -26.64 -1.31 2.39
C GLY A 323 -26.19 -1.78 1.01
N ASN A 324 -25.06 -1.25 0.53
CA ASN A 324 -24.32 -1.85 -0.57
C ASN A 324 -22.95 -2.31 -0.07
N GLN A 325 -22.63 -3.56 -0.38
CA GLN A 325 -21.37 -4.21 -0.04
C GLN A 325 -20.23 -3.57 -0.82
N LEU A 326 -19.36 -2.83 -0.13
CA LEU A 326 -18.01 -2.54 -0.61
C LEU A 326 -17.10 -3.64 -0.07
N THR A 327 -16.87 -4.67 -0.88
CA THR A 327 -15.74 -5.61 -0.77
C THR A 327 -14.46 -4.91 -1.21
N GLY A 328 -13.33 -5.38 -0.66
CA GLY A 328 -12.02 -4.77 -0.88
C GLY A 328 -11.67 -4.67 -2.35
N GLU A 329 -10.71 -3.78 -2.63
CA GLU A 329 -10.04 -3.52 -3.91
C GLU A 329 -10.20 -4.69 -4.89
N THR A 330 -11.33 -4.65 -5.60
CA THR A 330 -11.60 -5.48 -6.76
C THR A 330 -10.64 -4.96 -7.84
N PRO A 331 -9.99 -5.82 -8.63
CA PRO A 331 -9.20 -5.33 -9.72
C PRO A 331 -10.09 -4.43 -10.58
N MET A 332 -9.73 -3.16 -10.72
CA MET A 332 -10.49 -2.19 -11.51
C MET A 332 -10.70 -2.81 -12.88
N ASN A 333 -11.91 -3.31 -13.12
CA ASN A 333 -12.33 -3.68 -14.45
C ASN A 333 -12.46 -2.34 -15.17
N GLU A 334 -11.82 -2.19 -16.32
CA GLU A 334 -11.95 -1.02 -17.17
C GLU A 334 -13.39 -0.99 -17.72
N SER A 335 -14.37 -0.69 -16.86
CA SER A 335 -15.63 -0.15 -17.31
C SER A 335 -15.35 1.27 -17.76
N ASN A 336 -15.80 1.58 -18.98
CA ASN A 336 -15.79 2.92 -19.57
C ASN A 336 -16.55 3.89 -18.66
N ASP A 337 -15.92 4.35 -17.58
CA ASP A 337 -16.29 5.60 -16.96
C ASP A 337 -15.97 6.67 -17.99
N ASP A 338 -16.96 7.50 -18.32
CA ASP A 338 -16.79 8.62 -19.23
C ASP A 338 -15.62 9.49 -18.70
N ASP A 339 -14.46 9.40 -19.36
CA ASP A 339 -13.28 10.24 -19.09
C ASP A 339 -13.67 11.70 -19.39
N VAL A 340 -14.33 12.34 -18.42
CA VAL A 340 -14.51 13.79 -18.44
C VAL A 340 -13.17 14.38 -18.05
N ASP A 341 -12.34 14.61 -19.07
CA ASP A 341 -11.04 15.28 -18.97
C ASP A 341 -11.23 16.65 -18.29
N THR A 342 -11.10 16.66 -16.97
CA THR A 342 -11.29 17.84 -16.14
C THR A 342 -9.91 18.37 -15.81
N PHE A 343 -9.65 19.60 -16.23
CA PHE A 343 -8.38 20.27 -15.98
C PHE A 343 -8.08 20.33 -14.47
N LEU A 344 -6.96 19.74 -14.04
CA LEU A 344 -6.60 19.51 -12.64
C LEU A 344 -6.65 20.80 -11.80
N PHE A 345 -6.18 21.92 -12.34
CA PHE A 345 -6.15 23.19 -11.60
C PHE A 345 -7.54 23.76 -11.31
N ASN A 346 -8.60 23.24 -11.93
CA ASN A 346 -9.98 23.63 -11.66
C ASN A 346 -10.66 22.74 -10.61
N THR A 347 -10.04 21.62 -10.21
CA THR A 347 -10.66 20.66 -9.28
C THR A 347 -10.48 21.09 -7.83
N GLY A 348 -9.38 21.78 -7.49
CA GLY A 348 -9.02 22.02 -6.10
C GLY A 348 -8.60 20.75 -5.35
N MET A 349 -8.11 19.74 -6.09
CA MET A 349 -7.61 18.48 -5.53
C MET A 349 -6.59 18.76 -4.40
N PRO A 350 -6.68 18.09 -3.25
CA PRO A 350 -5.83 18.40 -2.11
C PRO A 350 -4.39 17.92 -2.32
N GLY A 351 -3.44 18.74 -1.85
CA GLY A 351 -2.01 18.45 -1.88
C GLY A 351 -1.38 18.46 -3.28
N VAL A 352 -2.01 19.10 -4.26
CA VAL A 352 -1.39 19.40 -5.57
C VAL A 352 -0.90 20.84 -5.58
N MET A 353 0.14 21.12 -6.36
CA MET A 353 0.61 22.50 -6.54
C MET A 353 -0.47 23.33 -7.25
N SER A 354 -0.65 24.57 -6.79
CA SER A 354 -1.53 25.55 -7.42
C SER A 354 -0.99 26.02 -8.77
N LEU A 355 -1.85 26.61 -9.60
CA LEU A 355 -1.46 27.16 -10.88
C LEU A 355 -0.40 28.26 -10.76
N ASP A 356 -0.46 29.08 -9.70
CA ASP A 356 0.49 30.16 -9.47
C ASP A 356 1.87 29.63 -9.02
N GLU A 357 1.89 28.56 -8.21
CA GLU A 357 3.13 27.86 -7.85
C GLU A 357 3.77 27.24 -9.09
N ILE A 358 2.97 26.60 -9.95
CA ILE A 358 3.44 26.00 -11.20
C ILE A 358 3.97 27.06 -12.19
N ARG A 359 3.29 28.21 -12.32
CA ARG A 359 3.79 29.32 -13.14
C ARG A 359 5.15 29.85 -12.68
N SER A 360 5.44 29.71 -11.39
CA SER A 360 6.68 30.16 -10.77
C SER A 360 7.74 29.05 -10.70
N PHE A 361 7.45 27.86 -11.20
CA PHE A 361 8.31 26.68 -11.11
C PHE A 361 9.15 26.51 -12.39
N ASP A 362 10.39 26.97 -12.33
CA ASP A 362 11.33 27.06 -13.47
C ASP A 362 11.86 25.69 -13.95
N GLN A 363 11.87 24.68 -13.09
CA GLN A 363 12.37 23.33 -13.44
C GLN A 363 11.56 22.65 -14.56
N MET A 364 10.35 23.14 -14.86
CA MET A 364 9.53 22.60 -15.94
C MET A 364 10.17 22.73 -17.31
N ASP A 365 11.06 23.70 -17.54
CA ASP A 365 11.76 23.87 -18.81
C ASP A 365 12.85 22.81 -19.04
N HIS A 366 13.26 22.10 -17.99
CA HIS A 366 14.37 21.13 -18.02
C HIS A 366 13.92 19.67 -17.88
N LEU A 367 12.60 19.43 -17.88
CA LEU A 367 12.03 18.10 -17.76
C LEU A 367 12.42 17.24 -18.96
N LYS A 368 12.84 16.00 -18.71
CA LYS A 368 13.36 15.11 -19.74
C LYS A 368 12.23 14.42 -20.51
N LEU A 369 12.34 14.44 -21.83
CA LEU A 369 11.42 13.83 -22.78
C LEU A 369 12.13 12.73 -23.56
N ARG A 370 11.48 11.57 -23.68
CA ARG A 370 11.85 10.54 -24.66
C ARG A 370 10.82 10.53 -25.77
N ILE A 371 11.25 10.85 -27.00
CA ILE A 371 10.36 11.04 -28.14
C ILE A 371 10.46 9.85 -29.12
N ASP A 372 11.62 9.22 -29.21
CA ASP A 372 11.86 8.11 -30.13
C ASP A 372 12.70 6.98 -29.50
N GLY A 373 12.95 5.94 -30.29
CA GLY A 373 13.77 4.79 -29.91
C GLY A 373 15.29 5.04 -29.94
N SER A 374 15.77 6.26 -30.22
CA SER A 374 17.22 6.54 -30.32
C SER A 374 17.92 6.53 -28.95
N GLY A 375 17.16 6.68 -27.88
CA GLY A 375 17.67 6.83 -26.51
C GLY A 375 18.12 8.25 -26.17
N VAL A 376 18.02 9.20 -27.10
CA VAL A 376 18.28 10.62 -26.84
C VAL A 376 17.14 11.19 -25.99
N LEU A 377 17.51 11.95 -24.95
CA LEU A 377 16.57 12.70 -24.12
C LEU A 377 16.62 14.17 -24.53
N PHE A 378 15.44 14.77 -24.69
CA PHE A 378 15.23 16.19 -24.97
C PHE A 378 14.72 16.91 -23.73
N GLU A 379 14.89 18.22 -23.65
CA GLU A 379 14.22 19.01 -22.60
C GLU A 379 12.92 19.59 -23.15
N THR A 380 11.91 19.71 -22.30
CA THR A 380 10.65 20.41 -22.61
C THR A 380 10.87 21.81 -23.16
N GLY A 381 11.86 22.54 -22.64
CA GLY A 381 12.27 23.87 -23.10
C GLY A 381 12.82 23.91 -24.53
N ASP A 382 13.30 22.79 -25.08
CA ASP A 382 13.79 22.70 -26.46
C ASP A 382 12.65 22.75 -27.48
N LEU A 383 11.41 22.52 -27.06
CA LEU A 383 10.25 22.50 -27.94
C LEU A 383 9.83 23.92 -28.33
N VAL A 384 9.76 24.20 -29.63
CA VAL A 384 9.37 25.52 -30.17
C VAL A 384 8.01 26.01 -29.62
N ALA A 385 7.06 25.09 -29.41
CA ALA A 385 5.74 25.42 -28.88
C ALA A 385 5.76 25.75 -27.38
N TRP A 386 6.75 25.28 -26.63
CA TRP A 386 6.78 25.35 -25.16
C TRP A 386 6.78 26.79 -24.63
N GLN A 387 7.56 27.67 -25.25
CA GLN A 387 7.64 29.07 -24.86
C GLN A 387 6.42 29.89 -25.28
N ARG A 388 5.55 29.34 -26.15
CA ARG A 388 4.32 30.01 -26.63
C ARG A 388 3.06 29.54 -25.90
N GLN A 389 3.15 28.46 -25.12
CA GLN A 389 2.03 27.87 -24.40
C GLN A 389 1.98 28.39 -22.97
N ASP A 390 0.77 28.51 -22.42
CA ASP A 390 0.51 28.83 -21.01
C ASP A 390 0.11 27.58 -20.24
N VAL A 391 0.59 27.45 -19.01
CA VAL A 391 0.27 26.32 -18.14
C VAL A 391 -1.21 26.26 -17.74
N GLY A 392 -1.93 27.39 -17.77
CA GLY A 392 -3.37 27.46 -17.50
C GLY A 392 -4.25 27.21 -18.73
N ALA A 393 -3.67 27.05 -19.92
CA ALA A 393 -4.40 26.77 -21.14
C ALA A 393 -4.51 25.25 -21.36
N SER A 394 -5.54 24.65 -20.77
CA SER A 394 -5.87 23.22 -20.90
C SER A 394 -5.83 22.73 -22.36
N GLY A 395 -5.39 21.49 -22.56
CA GLY A 395 -5.26 20.85 -23.87
C GLY A 395 -3.94 21.12 -24.60
N SER A 396 -3.04 21.94 -24.03
CA SER A 396 -1.68 22.10 -24.53
C SER A 396 -0.70 21.11 -23.89
N LEU A 397 0.41 20.80 -24.57
CA LEU A 397 1.46 19.95 -24.00
C LEU A 397 2.01 20.54 -22.69
N LYS A 398 2.25 21.85 -22.65
CA LYS A 398 2.72 22.54 -21.45
C LYS A 398 1.73 22.43 -20.30
N ALA A 399 0.43 22.55 -20.57
CA ALA A 399 -0.60 22.34 -19.56
C ALA A 399 -0.63 20.88 -19.07
N GLY A 400 -0.55 19.89 -19.95
CA GLY A 400 -0.50 18.48 -19.54
C GLY A 400 0.72 18.15 -18.67
N ILE A 401 1.90 18.69 -19.01
CA ILE A 401 3.11 18.54 -18.17
C ILE A 401 2.94 19.30 -16.84
N ALA A 402 2.32 20.48 -16.85
CA ALA A 402 2.00 21.22 -15.61
C ALA A 402 1.10 20.42 -14.68
N GLU A 403 0.05 19.77 -15.20
CA GLU A 403 -0.85 18.93 -14.39
C GLU A 403 -0.11 17.74 -13.79
N LEU A 404 0.73 17.06 -14.58
CA LEU A 404 1.57 15.97 -14.11
C LEU A 404 2.53 16.42 -13.00
N VAL A 405 3.26 17.52 -13.21
CA VAL A 405 4.19 18.07 -12.23
C VAL A 405 3.46 18.50 -10.96
N ALA A 406 2.29 19.14 -11.08
CA ALA A 406 1.50 19.56 -9.94
C ALA A 406 1.01 18.37 -9.10
N ALA A 407 0.60 17.27 -9.76
CA ALA A 407 0.13 16.06 -9.11
C ALA A 407 1.26 15.23 -8.49
N LEU A 408 2.48 15.27 -9.05
CA LEU A 408 3.66 14.61 -8.48
C LEU A 408 4.27 15.42 -7.33
N GLY A 409 4.33 16.73 -7.49
CA GLY A 409 5.01 17.66 -6.60
C GLY A 409 6.49 17.87 -6.99
N PRO A 410 7.13 18.92 -6.45
CA PRO A 410 8.41 19.42 -6.94
C PRO A 410 9.59 18.46 -6.66
N ALA A 411 9.50 17.62 -5.63
CA ALA A 411 10.57 16.70 -5.24
C ALA A 411 10.86 15.59 -6.27
N LEU A 412 9.91 15.32 -7.17
CA LEU A 412 9.97 14.22 -8.11
C LEU A 412 10.37 14.65 -9.54
N VAL A 413 10.41 15.95 -9.82
CA VAL A 413 10.48 16.46 -11.19
C VAL A 413 11.83 16.19 -11.86
N ASN A 414 12.93 16.32 -11.10
CA ASN A 414 14.28 16.24 -11.66
C ASN A 414 14.65 14.84 -12.18
N ASP A 415 14.02 13.80 -11.62
CA ASP A 415 14.28 12.40 -11.99
C ASP A 415 13.20 11.85 -12.95
N LEU A 416 12.24 12.68 -13.35
CA LEU A 416 11.15 12.30 -14.24
C LEU A 416 11.58 12.33 -15.71
N VAL A 417 11.25 11.25 -16.42
CA VAL A 417 11.27 11.19 -17.88
C VAL A 417 9.85 10.96 -18.37
N VAL A 418 9.33 11.88 -19.19
CA VAL A 418 8.05 11.68 -19.88
C VAL A 418 8.30 11.02 -21.22
N ASP A 419 7.70 9.85 -21.39
CA ASP A 419 7.94 8.97 -22.52
C ASP A 419 6.79 9.01 -23.52
N PHE A 420 7.02 9.69 -24.64
CA PHE A 420 6.11 9.72 -25.79
C PHE A 420 6.42 8.61 -26.79
N TRP A 421 7.52 7.88 -26.62
CA TRP A 421 7.87 6.79 -27.52
C TRP A 421 7.01 5.56 -27.22
N ASN A 422 6.16 5.20 -28.19
CA ASN A 422 5.42 3.96 -28.16
C ASN A 422 5.93 3.05 -29.28
N PRO A 423 6.67 1.96 -28.98
CA PRO A 423 7.19 1.05 -30.00
C PRO A 423 6.08 0.23 -30.70
N ARG A 424 4.82 0.37 -30.27
CA ARG A 424 3.65 -0.30 -30.85
C ARG A 424 2.75 0.64 -31.67
N LEU A 425 3.09 1.94 -31.76
CA LEU A 425 2.44 2.90 -32.66
C LEU A 425 3.24 3.07 -33.95
#